data_AF-A0A099WKP0-F1
#
_entry.id   AF-A0A099WKP0-F1
#
_cell.length_a   1.000
_cell.length_b   1.000
_cell.length_c   1.000
_cell.angle_alpha   90.00
_cell.angle_beta   90.00
_cell.angle_gamma   90.00
#
_symmetry.space_group_name_H-M   'P 1'
#
loop_
_entity.id
_entity.type
_entity.pdbx_description
1 polymer ?
#
loop_
_entity_poly.entity_id
_entity_poly.type
_entity_poly.pdbx_seq_one_letter_code
_entity_poly.pdbx_strand_id
1 'polypeptide(L)'
;MEFGKEMYIYIPLLVAATASIVEMLKKTGWFKTQHLPVVSFIVGILLGLAAMALPGAGSVGVMMWAGGTAGLGGTWAYELITNRAKKYGEDDSNE
;
A
#
# COMPACT_ATOMS: atom_id res chain seq x y z
N MET A 1 8.56 28.68 -2.15
CA MET A 1 8.92 27.26 -2.26
C MET A 1 7.79 26.57 -3.00
N GLU A 2 7.99 26.13 -4.24
CA GLU A 2 7.00 25.32 -4.97
C GLU A 2 7.06 23.88 -4.46
N PHE A 3 6.49 23.64 -3.27
CA PHE A 3 6.37 22.31 -2.71
C PHE A 3 5.34 21.52 -3.54
N GLY A 4 5.76 20.43 -4.19
CA GLY A 4 4.85 19.41 -4.70
C GLY A 4 4.73 19.26 -6.23
N LYS A 5 5.03 20.27 -7.06
CA LYS A 5 4.86 20.14 -8.53
C LYS A 5 5.62 18.96 -9.13
N GLU A 6 6.88 18.79 -8.74
CA GLU A 6 7.68 17.64 -9.21
C GLU A 6 7.22 16.32 -8.57
N MET A 7 6.74 16.34 -7.33
CA MET A 7 6.22 15.14 -6.67
C MET A 7 5.00 14.54 -7.40
N TYR A 8 4.10 15.39 -7.93
CA TYR A 8 2.90 14.93 -8.62
C TYR A 8 3.21 14.08 -9.87
N ILE A 9 4.33 14.33 -10.55
CA ILE A 9 4.69 13.55 -11.74
C ILE A 9 5.08 12.11 -11.40
N TYR A 10 5.52 11.87 -10.17
CA TYR A 10 5.95 10.56 -9.69
C TYR A 10 4.81 9.75 -9.06
N ILE A 11 3.65 10.35 -8.76
CA ILE A 11 2.52 9.64 -8.13
C ILE A 11 2.06 8.43 -8.96
N PRO A 12 1.84 8.50 -10.28
CA PRO A 12 1.41 7.33 -11.07
C PRO A 12 2.45 6.20 -11.03
N LEU A 13 3.73 6.56 -11.08
CA LEU A 13 4.84 5.62 -10.98
C LEU A 13 4.87 4.94 -9.61
N LEU A 14 4.73 5.72 -8.53
CA LEU A 14 4.70 5.22 -7.16
C LEU A 14 3.47 4.32 -6.92
N VAL A 15 2.31 4.65 -7.48
CA VAL A 15 1.11 3.81 -7.41
C VAL A 15 1.35 2.48 -8.11
N ALA A 16 1.87 2.49 -9.35
CA ALA A 16 2.16 1.27 -10.10
C ALA A 16 3.22 0.39 -9.40
N ALA A 17 4.29 1.01 -8.88
CA ALA A 17 5.34 0.32 -8.15
C ALA A 17 4.81 -0.31 -6.84
N THR A 18 4.05 0.46 -6.06
CA THR A 18 3.48 -0.01 -4.79
C THR A 18 2.52 -1.19 -5.02
N ALA A 19 1.62 -1.09 -6.01
CA ALA A 19 0.71 -2.18 -6.36
C ALA A 19 1.47 -3.45 -6.77
N SER A 20 2.51 -3.30 -7.58
CA SER A 20 3.35 -4.41 -8.05
C SER A 20 4.11 -5.09 -6.89
N ILE A 21 4.68 -4.31 -5.97
CA ILE A 21 5.40 -4.83 -4.79
C ILE A 21 4.44 -5.56 -3.86
N VAL A 22 3.26 -5.00 -3.59
CA VAL A 22 2.24 -5.65 -2.77
C VAL A 22 1.76 -6.97 -3.40
N GLU A 23 1.54 -6.98 -4.71
CA GLU A 23 1.15 -8.21 -5.40
C GLU A 23 2.27 -9.27 -5.39
N MET A 24 3.52 -8.86 -5.55
CA MET A 24 4.67 -9.75 -5.44
C MET A 24 4.75 -10.36 -4.04
N LEU A 25 4.62 -9.55 -2.99
CA LEU A 25 4.62 -10.00 -1.60
C LEU A 25 3.51 -11.03 -1.32
N LYS A 26 2.31 -10.82 -1.90
CA LYS A 26 1.19 -11.76 -1.79
C LYS A 26 1.50 -13.10 -2.47
N LYS A 27 2.06 -13.08 -3.69
CA LYS A 27 2.39 -14.31 -4.45
C LYS A 27 3.47 -15.16 -3.79
N THR A 28 4.30 -14.56 -2.93
CA THR A 28 5.34 -15.30 -2.19
C THR A 28 4.79 -16.36 -1.22
N GLY A 29 3.51 -16.28 -0.80
CA GLY A 29 2.88 -17.28 0.07
C GLY A 29 3.47 -17.38 1.49
N TRP A 30 4.43 -16.52 1.84
CA TRP A 30 5.16 -16.55 3.11
C TRP A 30 4.37 -16.03 4.31
N PHE A 31 3.30 -15.27 4.09
CA PHE A 31 2.58 -14.59 5.16
C PHE A 31 1.16 -15.13 5.32
N LYS A 32 0.81 -15.59 6.53
CA LYS A 32 -0.59 -15.80 6.93
C LYS A 32 -1.33 -14.46 6.89
N THR A 33 -2.59 -14.49 6.48
CA THR A 33 -3.47 -13.31 6.33
C THR A 33 -3.49 -12.41 7.58
N GLN A 34 -3.39 -12.99 8.79
CA GLN A 34 -3.33 -12.25 10.05
C GLN A 34 -2.13 -11.28 10.19
N HIS A 35 -1.03 -11.48 9.44
CA HIS A 35 0.16 -10.64 9.52
C HIS A 35 0.23 -9.60 8.39
N LEU A 36 -0.72 -9.62 7.46
CA LEU A 36 -0.77 -8.68 6.34
C LEU A 36 -0.78 -7.20 6.78
N PRO A 37 -1.51 -6.78 7.84
CA PRO A 37 -1.50 -5.38 8.27
C PRO A 37 -0.11 -4.93 8.73
N VAL A 38 0.60 -5.77 9.50
CA VAL A 38 1.94 -5.45 10.01
C VAL A 38 2.96 -5.42 8.89
N VAL A 39 2.91 -6.39 7.99
CA VAL A 39 3.80 -6.45 6.81
C VAL A 39 3.56 -5.23 5.91
N SER A 40 2.30 -4.87 5.67
CA SER A 40 1.95 -3.70 4.86
C SER A 40 2.39 -2.40 5.50
N PHE A 41 2.29 -2.26 6.82
CA PHE A 41 2.82 -1.09 7.55
C PHE A 41 4.33 -0.94 7.39
N ILE A 42 5.08 -2.03 7.58
CA ILE A 42 6.55 -2.03 7.44
C ILE A 42 6.95 -1.71 6.00
N VAL A 43 6.32 -2.36 5.01
CA VAL A 43 6.58 -2.11 3.59
C VAL A 43 6.23 -0.67 3.21
N GLY A 44 5.12 -0.15 3.73
CA GLY A 44 4.72 1.24 3.57
C GLY A 44 5.78 2.21 4.09
N ILE A 45 6.29 2.00 5.29
CA ILE A 45 7.40 2.80 5.86
C ILE A 45 8.64 2.74 4.97
N LEU A 46 9.04 1.54 4.53
CA LEU A 46 10.21 1.35 3.67
C LEU A 46 10.04 2.08 2.33
N LEU A 47 8.85 2.06 1.74
CA LEU A 47 8.53 2.78 0.51
C LEU A 47 8.52 4.29 0.73
N GLY A 48 7.98 4.78 1.85
CA GLY A 48 8.04 6.19 2.22
C GLY A 48 9.49 6.67 2.38
N LEU A 49 10.33 5.87 3.03
CA LEU A 49 11.77 6.15 3.16
C LEU A 49 12.50 6.10 1.80
N ALA A 50 12.17 5.14 0.94
CA ALA A 50 12.74 5.05 -0.41
C ALA A 50 12.36 6.27 -1.27
N ALA A 51 11.15 6.82 -1.07
CA ALA A 51 10.70 8.03 -1.75
C ALA A 51 11.50 9.29 -1.37
N MET A 52 12.34 9.25 -0.32
CA MET A 52 13.25 10.36 -0.02
C MET A 52 14.35 10.57 -1.08
N ALA A 53 14.60 9.58 -1.94
CA ALA A 53 15.48 9.75 -3.09
C ALA A 53 14.86 10.62 -4.21
N LEU A 54 13.57 10.95 -4.12
CA LEU A 54 12.88 11.77 -5.10
C LEU A 54 12.97 13.27 -4.76
N PRO A 55 13.07 14.14 -5.79
CA PRO A 55 12.97 15.58 -5.60
C PRO A 55 11.65 15.98 -4.93
N GLY A 56 11.71 16.93 -3.99
CA GLY A 56 10.53 17.44 -3.28
C GLY A 56 10.03 16.56 -2.13
N ALA A 57 10.80 15.57 -1.70
CA ALA A 57 10.47 14.77 -0.53
C ALA A 57 10.38 15.62 0.76
N GLY A 58 9.38 15.29 1.60
CA GLY A 58 9.25 15.81 2.96
C GLY A 58 10.31 15.24 3.91
N SER A 59 10.25 15.63 5.19
CA SER A 59 11.15 15.12 6.21
C SER A 59 10.97 13.61 6.44
N VAL A 60 12.01 12.96 6.98
CA VAL A 60 12.02 11.52 7.29
C VAL A 60 10.77 11.08 8.05
N GLY A 61 10.40 11.83 9.10
CA GLY A 61 9.21 11.52 9.90
C GLY A 61 7.91 11.59 9.11
N VAL A 62 7.76 12.61 8.24
CA VAL A 62 6.58 12.75 7.37
C VAL A 62 6.50 11.60 6.39
N MET A 63 7.63 11.19 5.81
CA MET A 63 7.68 10.11 4.84
C MET A 63 7.41 8.74 5.47
N MET A 64 7.94 8.47 6.66
CA MET A 64 7.63 7.26 7.41
C MET A 64 6.14 7.17 7.75
N TRP A 65 5.54 8.27 8.21
CA TRP A 65 4.11 8.34 8.52
C TRP A 65 3.23 8.19 7.28
N ALA A 66 3.54 8.91 6.21
CA ALA A 66 2.82 8.83 4.94
C ALA A 66 2.88 7.40 4.37
N GLY A 67 4.07 6.81 4.36
CA GLY A 67 4.27 5.44 3.90
C GLY A 67 3.54 4.40 4.76
N GLY A 68 3.74 4.43 6.08
CA GLY A 68 3.12 3.47 7.00
C GLY A 68 1.59 3.51 6.98
N THR A 69 1.01 4.72 7.01
CA THR A 69 -0.45 4.88 6.94
C THR A 69 -1.02 4.50 5.58
N ALA A 70 -0.31 4.78 4.47
CA ALA A 70 -0.69 4.30 3.15
C ALA A 70 -0.67 2.76 3.08
N GLY A 71 0.33 2.11 3.68
CA GLY A 71 0.39 0.66 3.80
C GLY A 71 -0.81 0.07 4.53
N LEU A 72 -1.16 0.61 5.71
CA LEU A 72 -2.33 0.16 6.46
C LEU A 72 -3.65 0.42 5.72
N GLY A 73 -3.78 1.58 5.08
CA GLY A 73 -4.94 1.93 4.25
C GLY A 73 -5.12 0.97 3.07
N GLY A 74 -4.01 0.53 2.45
CA GLY A 74 -4.01 -0.51 1.42
C GLY A 74 -4.52 -1.86 1.93
N THR A 75 -4.13 -2.27 3.14
CA THR A 75 -4.64 -3.50 3.76
C THR A 75 -6.14 -3.41 4.06
N TRP A 76 -6.60 -2.29 4.63
CA TRP A 76 -8.02 -2.08 4.91
C TRP A 76 -8.87 -2.11 3.62
N ALA A 77 -8.42 -1.43 2.57
CA ALA A 77 -9.09 -1.44 1.27
C ALA A 77 -9.13 -2.86 0.67
N TYR A 78 -8.03 -3.60 0.78
CA TYR A 78 -7.95 -4.98 0.31
C TYR A 78 -8.90 -5.93 1.07
N GLU A 79 -8.94 -5.83 2.40
CA GLU A 79 -9.86 -6.62 3.22
C GLU A 79 -11.33 -6.28 2.91
N LEU A 80 -11.65 -4.99 2.72
CA LEU A 80 -12.99 -4.58 2.31
C LEU A 80 -13.40 -5.20 0.96
N ILE A 81 -12.53 -5.15 -0.04
CA ILE A 81 -12.83 -5.70 -1.37
C ILE A 81 -12.96 -7.22 -1.30
N THR A 82 -12.05 -7.90 -0.59
CA THR A 82 -12.02 -9.36 -0.49
C THR A 82 -13.21 -9.90 0.30
N ASN A 83 -13.54 -9.29 1.45
CA ASN A 83 -14.70 -9.69 2.24
C ASN A 83 -16.00 -9.44 1.48
N ARG A 84 -16.07 -8.35 0.70
CA ARG A 84 -17.23 -8.06 -0.15
C ARG A 84 -17.37 -9.09 -1.28
N ALA A 85 -16.28 -9.44 -1.96
CA ALA A 85 -16.28 -10.47 -3.00
C ALA A 85 -16.69 -11.85 -2.45
N LYS A 86 -16.21 -12.22 -1.26
CA LYS A 86 -16.56 -13.48 -0.61
C LYS A 86 -18.06 -13.56 -0.28
N LYS A 87 -18.64 -12.46 0.22
CA LYS A 87 -20.07 -12.38 0.56
C LYS A 87 -20.99 -12.65 -0.65
N TYR A 88 -20.68 -12.08 -1.82
CA TYR A 88 -21.48 -12.31 -3.03
C TYR A 88 -21.31 -13.72 -3.60
N GLY A 89 -20.11 -14.30 -3.52
CA GLY A 89 -19.90 -15.69 -3.94
C GLY A 89 -20.56 -16.73 -3.04
N GLU A 90 -20.83 -16.40 -1.77
CA GLU A 90 -21.62 -17.25 -0.87
C GLU A 90 -23.14 -17.12 -1.15
N ASP A 91 -23.64 -15.96 -1.57
CA ASP A 91 -25.05 -15.72 -1.91
C ASP A 91 -25.47 -16.55 -3.15
N ASP A 92 -24.65 -16.54 -4.21
CA ASP A 92 -24.88 -17.32 -5.45
C ASP A 92 -24.81 -18.85 -5.25
N SER A 93 -24.24 -19.33 -4.14
CA SER A 93 -24.11 -20.76 -3.84
C SER A 93 -25.21 -21.33 -2.95
N ASN A 94 -26.07 -20.46 -2.41
CA ASN A 94 -27.17 -20.83 -1.52
C ASN A 94 -28.57 -20.65 -2.16
N GLU A 95 -28.64 -20.28 -3.45
CA GLU A 95 -29.84 -20.38 -4.31
C GLU A 95 -29.83 -21.66 -5.16
#